data_AF-A0A8H5GC27-F1
#
_entry.id   AF-A0A8H5GC27-F1
#
_cell.length_a   1.000
_cell.length_b   1.000
_cell.length_c   1.000
_cell.angle_alpha   90.00
_cell.angle_beta   90.00
_cell.angle_gamma   90.00
#
_symmetry.space_group_name_H-M   'P 1'
#
loop_
_entity.id
_entity.type
_entity.pdbx_description
1 polymer ?
#
loop_
_entity_poly.entity_id
_entity_poly.type
_entity_poly.pdbx_seq_one_letter_code
_entity_poly.pdbx_strand_id
1 'polypeptide(L)'
;MSSSNQLGAETRDPTALGLLDIDAKFEARQNIDSRLQMLNTGILGLSTERNELASIPIPPSEVFAAIVMLLRDACHAPNSQNRNHWLRVTHVCRHWREIALACLTLWSRLSFATEELADMMLQRSRMAPLTVKASIKRFRWDLNEQIERTMGHRRHIRHLQVGCDSRKEELSLYQRVVLDPLTSAFPLLETAMLRLLRLPDVSRTLPPVTLADNAFAESPRLHTLELHGVNVNWESTFPIGPI
;
A
#
# COMPACT_ATOMS: atom_id res chain seq x y z
N MET A 1 -13.12 17.71 -81.03
CA MET A 1 -13.83 16.77 -80.12
C MET A 1 -12.73 15.94 -79.46
N SER A 2 -11.98 16.52 -78.54
CA SER A 2 -12.19 16.49 -77.08
C SER A 2 -12.14 15.06 -76.51
N SER A 3 -10.93 14.61 -76.15
CA SER A 3 -10.74 13.52 -75.19
C SER A 3 -9.91 14.05 -74.04
N SER A 4 -10.58 14.12 -72.88
CA SER A 4 -10.11 14.73 -71.65
C SER A 4 -9.07 13.88 -70.93
N ASN A 5 -8.03 14.56 -70.44
CA ASN A 5 -7.19 14.10 -69.34
C ASN A 5 -8.05 13.91 -68.07
N GLN A 6 -7.92 12.76 -67.41
CA GLN A 6 -8.32 12.60 -66.02
C GLN A 6 -7.14 12.11 -65.19
N LEU A 7 -6.64 13.04 -64.37
CA LEU A 7 -5.73 12.82 -63.24
C LEU A 7 -6.34 11.80 -62.28
N GLY A 8 -5.63 10.71 -62.01
CA GLY A 8 -5.90 9.85 -60.86
C GLY A 8 -5.53 10.60 -59.57
N ALA A 9 -6.54 10.97 -58.80
CA ALA A 9 -6.36 11.49 -57.45
C ALA A 9 -6.15 10.31 -56.50
N GLU A 10 -4.90 10.06 -56.11
CA GLU A 10 -4.57 9.24 -54.94
C GLU A 10 -5.10 9.94 -53.67
N THR A 11 -6.24 9.47 -53.17
CA THR A 11 -6.73 9.78 -51.84
C THR A 11 -5.84 9.10 -50.82
N ARG A 12 -4.81 9.80 -50.32
CA ARG A 12 -4.02 9.39 -49.15
C ARG A 12 -4.87 9.55 -47.90
N ASP A 13 -5.15 8.43 -47.23
CA ASP A 13 -5.94 8.35 -45.99
C ASP A 13 -5.18 9.03 -44.82
N PRO A 14 -5.68 10.15 -44.29
CA PRO A 14 -5.01 10.90 -43.22
C PRO A 14 -4.96 10.15 -41.88
N THR A 15 -5.78 9.10 -41.71
CA THR A 15 -5.84 8.28 -40.50
C THR A 15 -4.61 7.37 -40.36
N ALA A 16 -4.08 6.88 -41.49
CA ALA A 16 -2.90 6.02 -41.54
C ALA A 16 -1.62 6.79 -41.17
N LEU A 17 -1.53 8.08 -41.52
CA LEU A 17 -0.38 8.93 -41.18
C LEU A 17 -0.32 9.27 -39.67
N GLY A 18 -1.47 9.40 -39.00
CA GLY A 18 -1.55 9.65 -37.56
C GLY A 18 -1.18 8.44 -36.71
N LEU A 19 -1.50 7.22 -37.17
CA LEU A 19 -1.12 5.96 -36.50
C LEU A 19 0.40 5.69 -36.63
N LEU A 20 0.97 5.91 -37.81
CA LEU A 20 2.42 5.79 -38.05
C LEU A 20 3.26 6.74 -37.17
N ASP A 21 2.76 7.95 -36.90
CA ASP A 21 3.42 8.92 -36.02
C ASP A 21 3.33 8.52 -34.53
N ILE A 22 2.25 7.85 -34.12
CA ILE A 22 2.10 7.31 -32.75
C ILE A 22 3.04 6.12 -32.56
N ASP A 23 3.11 5.21 -33.53
CA ASP A 23 3.99 4.02 -33.47
C ASP A 23 5.46 4.44 -33.47
N ALA A 24 5.85 5.40 -34.32
CA ALA A 24 7.20 5.95 -34.32
C ALA A 24 7.57 6.63 -32.98
N LYS A 25 6.62 7.36 -32.37
CA LYS A 25 6.81 7.95 -31.03
C LYS A 25 6.91 6.88 -29.93
N PHE A 26 6.15 5.79 -30.05
CA PHE A 26 6.21 4.67 -29.12
C PHE A 26 7.57 3.95 -29.21
N GLU A 27 8.03 3.63 -30.42
CA GLU A 27 9.36 3.02 -30.64
C GLU A 27 10.49 3.92 -30.15
N ALA A 28 10.41 5.23 -30.41
CA ALA A 28 11.40 6.18 -29.92
C ALA A 28 11.46 6.22 -28.38
N ARG A 29 10.31 6.19 -27.70
CA ARG A 29 10.25 6.09 -26.23
C ARG A 29 10.86 4.78 -25.74
N GLN A 30 10.51 3.66 -26.36
CA GLN A 30 11.01 2.34 -25.98
C GLN A 30 12.54 2.23 -26.15
N ASN A 31 13.11 2.86 -27.19
CA ASN A 31 14.55 2.95 -27.39
C ASN A 31 15.22 3.77 -26.27
N ILE A 32 14.65 4.94 -25.93
CA ILE A 32 15.14 5.77 -24.82
C ILE A 32 15.09 5.00 -23.51
N ASP A 33 13.99 4.31 -23.21
CA ASP A 33 13.83 3.52 -22.00
C ASP A 33 14.86 2.38 -21.93
N SER A 34 15.11 1.70 -23.06
CA SER A 34 16.13 0.64 -23.15
C SER A 34 17.53 1.19 -22.87
N ARG A 35 17.86 2.38 -23.41
CA ARG A 35 19.15 3.05 -23.15
C ARG A 35 19.29 3.50 -21.70
N LEU A 36 18.23 4.03 -21.11
CA LEU A 36 18.19 4.38 -19.69
C LEU A 36 18.40 3.14 -18.81
N GLN A 37 17.77 2.02 -19.15
CA GLN A 37 17.94 0.75 -18.44
C GLN A 37 19.38 0.23 -18.52
N MET A 38 20.00 0.29 -19.71
CA MET A 38 21.40 -0.11 -19.90
C MET A 38 22.37 0.76 -19.09
N LEU A 39 22.22 2.08 -19.16
CA LEU A 39 23.05 3.02 -18.40
C LEU A 39 22.89 2.82 -16.88
N ASN A 40 21.66 2.66 -16.40
CA ASN A 40 21.40 2.36 -14.99
C ASN A 40 22.07 1.05 -14.56
N THR A 41 22.05 0.03 -15.41
CA THR A 41 22.74 -1.25 -15.13
C THR A 41 24.25 -1.05 -14.99
N GLY A 42 24.86 -0.24 -15.87
CA GLY A 42 26.29 0.12 -15.79
C GLY A 42 26.62 0.91 -14.52
N ILE A 43 25.82 1.92 -14.17
CA ILE A 43 25.97 2.69 -12.92
C ILE A 43 25.90 1.78 -11.70
N LEU A 44 24.97 0.83 -11.68
CA LEU A 44 24.83 -0.14 -10.60
C LEU A 44 26.03 -1.09 -10.51
N GLY A 45 26.60 -1.50 -11.65
CA GLY A 45 27.82 -2.31 -11.71
C GLY A 45 29.02 -1.59 -11.10
N LEU A 46 29.33 -0.38 -11.59
CA LEU A 46 30.43 0.44 -11.08
C LEU A 46 30.24 0.83 -9.61
N SER A 47 29.00 1.10 -9.19
CA SER A 47 28.69 1.37 -7.78
C SER A 47 28.94 0.14 -6.90
N THR A 48 28.72 -1.07 -7.43
CA THR A 48 28.99 -2.33 -6.71
C THR A 48 30.50 -2.51 -6.52
N GLU A 49 31.29 -2.40 -7.60
CA GLU A 49 32.76 -2.46 -7.54
C GLU A 49 33.34 -1.41 -6.57
N ARG A 50 32.86 -0.16 -6.65
CA ARG A 50 33.28 0.90 -5.73
C ARG A 50 32.98 0.55 -4.26
N ASN A 51 31.84 -0.08 -3.99
CA ASN A 51 31.46 -0.46 -2.63
C ASN A 51 32.25 -1.68 -2.13
N GLU A 52 32.68 -2.60 -2.99
CA GLU A 52 33.61 -3.70 -2.65
C GLU A 52 34.99 -3.18 -2.24
N LEU A 53 35.42 -2.06 -2.84
CA LEU A 53 36.66 -1.37 -2.50
C LEU A 53 36.55 -0.49 -1.25
N ALA A 54 35.35 -0.29 -0.70
CA ALA A 54 35.15 0.55 0.47
C ALA A 54 35.57 -0.20 1.74
N SER A 55 36.44 0.40 2.56
CA SER A 55 36.88 -0.14 3.86
C SER A 55 35.80 -0.09 4.95
N ILE A 56 34.54 0.20 4.60
CA ILE A 56 33.46 0.25 5.59
C ILE A 56 33.17 -1.20 5.99
N PRO A 57 33.27 -1.55 7.28
CA PRO A 57 32.87 -2.87 7.73
C PRO A 57 31.38 -3.04 7.43
N ILE A 58 31.08 -3.94 6.50
CA ILE A 58 29.70 -4.34 6.20
C ILE A 58 29.16 -4.98 7.48
N PRO A 59 28.15 -4.38 8.15
CA PRO A 59 27.59 -4.98 9.33
C PRO A 59 26.99 -6.34 8.98
N PRO A 60 27.04 -7.34 9.88
CA PRO A 60 26.30 -8.59 9.70
C PRO A 60 24.85 -8.30 9.31
N SER A 61 24.26 -9.18 8.50
CA SER A 61 22.93 -8.96 7.92
C SER A 61 21.86 -8.73 8.99
N GLU A 62 22.02 -9.30 10.18
CA GLU A 62 21.14 -9.11 11.34
C GLU A 62 21.22 -7.68 11.89
N VAL A 63 22.44 -7.15 12.02
CA VAL A 63 22.66 -5.78 12.51
C VAL A 63 22.13 -4.78 11.50
N PHE A 64 22.36 -5.02 10.21
CA PHE A 64 21.79 -4.21 9.15
C PHE A 64 20.26 -4.23 9.18
N ALA A 65 19.64 -5.41 9.24
CA ALA A 65 18.20 -5.56 9.32
C ALA A 65 17.63 -4.80 10.54
N ALA A 66 18.28 -4.89 11.70
CA ALA A 66 17.89 -4.13 12.88
C ALA A 66 17.96 -2.61 12.67
N ILE A 67 19.02 -2.11 12.02
CA ILE A 67 19.15 -0.69 11.67
C ILE A 67 18.02 -0.26 10.73
N VAL A 68 17.70 -1.03 9.69
CA VAL A 68 16.62 -0.66 8.75
C VAL A 68 15.26 -0.68 9.43
N MET A 69 15.03 -1.63 10.35
CA MET A 69 13.82 -1.67 11.17
C MET A 69 13.67 -0.42 12.05
N LEU A 70 14.76 -0.01 12.72
CA LEU A 70 14.77 1.23 13.51
C LEU A 70 14.53 2.47 12.64
N LEU A 71 15.14 2.55 11.45
CA LEU A 71 14.92 3.65 10.51
C LEU A 71 13.47 3.71 10.03
N ARG A 72 12.87 2.55 9.71
CA ARG A 72 11.45 2.45 9.35
C ARG A 72 10.57 2.95 10.49
N ASP A 73 10.83 2.50 11.72
CA ASP A 73 10.00 2.88 12.87
C ASP A 73 10.12 4.37 13.20
N ALA A 74 11.31 4.97 13.07
CA ALA A 74 11.52 6.41 13.14
C ALA A 74 10.73 7.16 12.04
N CYS A 75 10.72 6.64 10.80
CA CYS A 75 9.94 7.22 9.70
C CYS A 75 8.42 7.17 9.95
N HIS A 76 7.93 6.28 10.80
CA HIS A 76 6.51 6.19 11.16
C HIS A 76 6.14 6.95 12.45
N ALA A 77 7.05 7.73 13.02
CA ALA A 77 6.72 8.62 14.13
C ALA A 77 5.63 9.65 13.71
N PRO A 78 4.78 10.11 14.63
CA PRO A 78 3.64 11.00 14.32
C PRO A 78 4.01 12.25 13.53
N ASN A 79 5.23 12.78 13.75
CA ASN A 79 5.71 14.03 13.17
C ASN A 79 6.59 13.84 11.92
N SER A 80 6.73 12.61 11.42
CA SER A 80 7.54 12.33 10.24
C SER A 80 6.84 12.80 8.96
N GLN A 81 7.55 13.60 8.16
CA GLN A 81 7.06 14.11 6.88
C GLN A 81 6.99 13.03 5.80
N ASN A 82 7.77 11.94 5.90
CA ASN A 82 7.76 10.88 4.90
C ASN A 82 7.98 9.49 5.51
N ARG A 83 6.87 8.75 5.59
CA ARG A 83 6.82 7.39 6.15
C ARG A 83 7.55 6.34 5.31
N ASN A 84 7.92 6.66 4.07
CA ASN A 84 8.51 5.73 3.12
C ASN A 84 9.99 6.02 2.83
N HIS A 85 10.60 7.01 3.50
CA HIS A 85 12.02 7.32 3.32
C HIS A 85 12.96 6.16 3.64
N TRP A 86 12.56 5.24 4.52
CA TRP A 86 13.34 4.03 4.81
C TRP A 86 13.56 3.16 3.56
N LEU A 87 12.70 3.24 2.53
CA LEU A 87 12.90 2.52 1.26
C LEU A 87 14.17 2.95 0.52
N ARG A 88 14.67 4.17 0.76
CA ARG A 88 15.93 4.65 0.17
C ARG A 88 17.12 3.76 0.52
N VAL A 89 17.06 3.08 1.67
CA VAL A 89 18.06 2.10 2.10
C VAL A 89 18.18 0.94 1.10
N THR A 90 17.08 0.56 0.43
CA THR A 90 17.07 -0.50 -0.60
C THR A 90 17.68 -0.08 -1.94
N HIS A 91 18.10 1.18 -2.06
CA HIS A 91 18.71 1.76 -3.26
C HIS A 91 20.19 2.14 -3.06
N VAL A 92 20.77 1.93 -1.88
CA VAL A 92 22.16 2.35 -1.58
C VAL A 92 23.18 1.45 -2.28
N CYS A 93 23.09 0.14 -2.07
CA CYS A 93 23.92 -0.85 -2.74
C CYS A 93 23.18 -2.18 -2.91
N ARG A 94 23.72 -3.08 -3.74
CA ARG A 94 23.14 -4.40 -4.00
C ARG A 94 23.01 -5.24 -2.73
N HIS A 95 24.05 -5.27 -1.90
CA HIS A 95 24.06 -6.04 -0.66
C HIS A 95 22.97 -5.57 0.33
N TRP A 96 22.80 -4.25 0.50
CA TRP A 96 21.77 -3.68 1.37
C TRP A 96 20.36 -3.99 0.85
N ARG A 97 20.20 -3.94 -0.46
CA ARG A 97 18.95 -4.33 -1.11
C ARG A 97 18.63 -5.80 -0.86
N GLU A 98 19.60 -6.69 -1.01
CA GLU A 98 19.43 -8.13 -0.78
C GLU A 98 19.00 -8.41 0.67
N ILE A 99 19.67 -7.82 1.66
CA ILE A 99 19.30 -8.01 3.07
C ILE A 99 17.91 -7.44 3.35
N ALA A 100 17.60 -6.22 2.86
CA ALA A 100 16.30 -5.61 3.07
C ALA A 100 15.17 -6.43 2.43
N LEU A 101 15.38 -6.98 1.23
CA LEU A 101 14.41 -7.85 0.56
C LEU A 101 14.22 -9.20 1.27
N ALA A 102 15.27 -9.74 1.88
CA ALA A 102 15.19 -10.98 2.65
C ALA A 102 14.47 -10.80 4.01
N CYS A 103 14.50 -9.59 4.57
CA CYS A 103 13.87 -9.27 5.85
C CYS A 103 12.34 -9.10 5.74
N LEU A 104 11.58 -10.19 5.87
CA LEU A 104 10.11 -10.16 5.71
C LEU A 104 9.40 -9.19 6.67
N THR A 105 9.88 -9.09 7.92
CA THR A 105 9.32 -8.21 8.96
C THR A 105 9.49 -6.73 8.64
N LEU A 106 10.44 -6.37 7.76
CA LEU A 106 10.58 -5.01 7.28
C LEU A 106 9.36 -4.57 6.48
N TRP A 107 8.84 -5.47 5.64
CA TRP A 107 7.71 -5.25 4.73
C TRP A 107 6.34 -5.47 5.38
N SER A 108 6.28 -6.01 6.61
CA SER A 108 5.02 -6.34 7.26
C SER A 108 4.23 -5.14 7.81
N ARG A 109 4.86 -3.96 7.88
CA ARG A 109 4.20 -2.70 8.25
C ARG A 109 3.77 -1.94 7.00
N LEU A 110 2.55 -2.23 6.52
CA LEU A 110 2.09 -1.79 5.21
C LEU A 110 1.94 -0.26 5.12
N SER A 111 2.29 0.29 3.95
CA SER A 111 2.07 1.68 3.59
C SER A 111 1.07 1.78 2.43
N PHE A 112 -0.07 2.40 2.69
CA PHE A 112 -1.10 2.73 1.69
C PHE A 112 -0.85 4.11 1.07
N ALA A 113 0.37 4.37 0.59
CA ALA A 113 0.68 5.62 -0.11
C ALA A 113 0.25 5.56 -1.58
N THR A 114 0.57 4.44 -2.24
CA THR A 114 0.12 4.04 -3.57
C THR A 114 -0.30 2.56 -3.52
N GLU A 115 -1.10 2.12 -4.49
CA GLU A 115 -1.53 0.72 -4.62
C GLU A 115 -0.33 -0.21 -4.83
N GLU A 116 0.58 0.16 -5.72
CA GLU A 116 1.74 -0.66 -6.10
C GLU A 116 2.69 -0.88 -4.92
N LEU A 117 2.88 0.16 -4.09
CA LEU A 117 3.70 0.04 -2.89
C LEU A 117 3.03 -0.91 -1.88
N ALA A 118 1.73 -0.77 -1.65
CA ALA A 118 1.02 -1.63 -0.73
C ALA A 118 1.05 -3.11 -1.17
N ASP A 119 0.81 -3.39 -2.45
CA ASP A 119 0.91 -4.72 -3.04
C ASP A 119 2.31 -5.30 -2.91
N MET A 120 3.33 -4.52 -3.28
CA MET A 120 4.73 -4.92 -3.18
C MET A 120 5.12 -5.26 -1.73
N MET A 121 4.70 -4.44 -0.76
CA MET A 121 4.95 -4.71 0.66
C MET A 121 4.22 -5.97 1.13
N LEU A 122 2.96 -6.14 0.74
CA LEU A 122 2.15 -7.30 1.08
C LEU A 122 2.77 -8.59 0.52
N GLN A 123 3.16 -8.61 -0.75
CA GLN A 123 3.85 -9.74 -1.39
C GLN A 123 5.17 -10.09 -0.68
N ARG A 124 5.96 -9.08 -0.30
CA ARG A 124 7.26 -9.28 0.36
C ARG A 124 7.13 -9.69 1.83
N SER A 125 6.04 -9.34 2.49
CA SER A 125 5.80 -9.75 3.87
C SER A 125 5.53 -11.25 4.01
N ARG A 126 5.05 -11.92 2.95
CA ARG A 126 4.67 -13.34 2.95
C ARG A 126 3.72 -13.67 4.10
N MET A 127 4.15 -14.52 5.05
CA MET A 127 3.39 -14.89 6.25
C MET A 127 3.85 -14.15 7.51
N ALA A 128 4.66 -13.09 7.38
CA ALA A 128 5.05 -12.28 8.51
C ALA A 128 3.83 -11.57 9.12
N PRO A 129 3.76 -11.43 10.47
CA PRO A 129 2.69 -10.72 11.13
C PRO A 129 2.57 -9.25 10.64
N LEU A 130 1.41 -8.90 10.11
CA LEU A 130 1.12 -7.63 9.47
C LEU A 130 0.70 -6.55 10.48
N THR A 131 1.20 -5.35 10.26
CA THR A 131 0.72 -4.11 10.87
C THR A 131 0.05 -3.27 9.80
N VAL A 132 -1.27 -3.17 9.87
CA VAL A 132 -2.11 -2.43 8.92
C VAL A 132 -2.48 -1.09 9.54
N LYS A 133 -1.93 0.00 8.99
CA LYS A 133 -2.28 1.37 9.39
C LYS A 133 -2.85 2.12 8.19
N ALA A 134 -4.16 2.31 8.17
CA ALA A 134 -4.87 2.81 7.01
C ALA A 134 -5.89 3.90 7.35
N SER A 135 -6.34 4.62 6.33
CA SER A 135 -7.42 5.60 6.42
C SER A 135 -8.30 5.46 5.19
N ILE A 136 -9.59 5.23 5.41
CA ILE A 136 -10.59 5.28 4.34
C ILE A 136 -10.77 6.73 3.91
N LYS A 137 -10.74 6.97 2.60
CA LYS A 137 -10.88 8.31 2.01
C LYS A 137 -11.76 8.26 0.77
N ARG A 138 -12.70 9.18 0.64
CA ARG A 138 -13.66 9.27 -0.50
C ARG A 138 -13.00 9.20 -1.87
N PHE A 139 -11.91 9.95 -2.07
CA PHE A 139 -11.27 10.13 -3.37
C PHE A 139 -10.10 9.16 -3.62
N ARG A 140 -9.94 8.11 -2.79
CA ARG A 140 -8.87 7.12 -2.91
C ARG A 140 -9.46 5.71 -3.01
N TRP A 141 -10.25 5.49 -4.05
CA TRP A 141 -10.90 4.20 -4.31
C TRP A 141 -9.86 3.08 -4.48
N ASP A 142 -8.75 3.37 -5.16
CA ASP A 142 -7.55 2.54 -5.31
C ASP A 142 -7.07 2.00 -3.96
N LEU A 143 -6.86 2.90 -2.99
CA LEU A 143 -6.38 2.52 -1.67
C LEU A 143 -7.45 1.83 -0.84
N ASN A 144 -8.72 2.24 -0.95
CA ASN A 144 -9.80 1.60 -0.21
C ASN A 144 -9.97 0.14 -0.65
N GLU A 145 -9.89 -0.13 -1.95
CA GLU A 145 -9.89 -1.48 -2.48
C GLU A 145 -8.65 -2.26 -2.00
N GLN A 146 -7.49 -1.62 -1.96
CA GLN A 146 -6.29 -2.25 -1.45
C GLN A 146 -6.35 -2.57 0.05
N ILE A 147 -7.01 -1.72 0.85
CA ILE A 147 -7.31 -2.01 2.25
C ILE A 147 -8.25 -3.22 2.34
N GLU A 148 -9.29 -3.28 1.52
CA GLU A 148 -10.24 -4.40 1.45
C GLU A 148 -9.52 -5.73 1.13
N ARG A 149 -8.64 -5.74 0.12
CA ARG A 149 -7.81 -6.91 -0.22
C ARG A 149 -6.86 -7.28 0.92
N THR A 150 -6.27 -6.30 1.59
CA THR A 150 -5.40 -6.54 2.76
C THR A 150 -6.19 -7.18 3.90
N MET A 151 -7.42 -6.72 4.17
CA MET A 151 -8.31 -7.31 5.18
C MET A 151 -8.68 -8.77 4.88
N GLY A 152 -8.53 -9.23 3.63
CA GLY A 152 -8.61 -10.64 3.25
C GLY A 152 -7.48 -11.50 3.84
N HIS A 153 -6.32 -10.93 4.20
CA HIS A 153 -5.15 -11.63 4.75
C HIS A 153 -5.24 -11.81 6.27
N ARG A 154 -6.43 -12.18 6.76
CA ARG A 154 -6.82 -12.19 8.19
C ARG A 154 -5.88 -12.99 9.09
N ARG A 155 -5.31 -14.08 8.56
CA ARG A 155 -4.40 -14.97 9.31
C ARG A 155 -3.07 -14.32 9.64
N HIS A 156 -2.69 -13.23 8.98
CA HIS A 156 -1.40 -12.57 9.18
C HIS A 156 -1.56 -11.25 9.94
N ILE A 157 -2.75 -10.65 10.01
CA ILE A 157 -2.96 -9.35 10.63
C ILE A 157 -2.80 -9.46 12.15
N ARG A 158 -1.81 -8.74 12.68
CA ARG A 158 -1.51 -8.64 14.11
C ARG A 158 -1.96 -7.32 14.71
N HIS A 159 -1.70 -6.22 14.01
CA HIS A 159 -2.06 -4.88 14.47
C HIS A 159 -2.91 -4.20 13.40
N LEU A 160 -4.11 -3.80 13.76
CA LEU A 160 -5.05 -3.12 12.88
C LEU A 160 -5.34 -1.72 13.41
N GLN A 161 -5.07 -0.71 12.60
CA GLN A 161 -5.43 0.68 12.88
C GLN A 161 -6.06 1.27 11.63
N VAL A 162 -7.37 1.52 11.64
CA VAL A 162 -8.08 2.09 10.50
C VAL A 162 -8.90 3.30 10.93
N GLY A 163 -8.71 4.40 10.22
CA GLY A 163 -9.42 5.67 10.43
C GLY A 163 -10.37 6.01 9.27
N CYS A 164 -11.36 6.84 9.54
CA CYS A 164 -12.24 7.43 8.53
C CYS A 164 -12.76 8.79 9.01
N ASP A 165 -12.75 9.78 8.11
CA ASP A 165 -13.42 11.06 8.31
C ASP A 165 -14.89 10.93 7.84
N SER A 166 -15.86 11.37 8.65
CA SER A 166 -17.26 10.96 8.46
C SER A 166 -18.05 11.87 7.52
N ARG A 167 -18.03 11.58 6.22
CA ARG A 167 -19.12 11.95 5.30
C ARG A 167 -19.96 10.72 4.95
N LYS A 168 -21.22 10.92 4.53
CA LYS A 168 -22.23 9.86 4.32
C LYS A 168 -21.72 8.65 3.52
N GLU A 169 -21.02 8.90 2.41
CA GLU A 169 -20.50 7.87 1.50
C GLU A 169 -19.29 7.11 2.10
N GLU A 170 -18.52 7.75 2.99
CA GLU A 170 -17.36 7.14 3.63
C GLU A 170 -17.77 6.19 4.77
N LEU A 171 -18.94 6.41 5.39
CA LEU A 171 -19.47 5.53 6.44
C LEU A 171 -19.83 4.14 5.93
N SER A 172 -20.53 4.05 4.80
CA SER A 172 -20.92 2.76 4.22
C SER A 172 -19.69 1.99 3.73
N LEU A 173 -18.71 2.69 3.17
CA LEU A 173 -17.42 2.11 2.82
C LEU A 173 -16.67 1.63 4.06
N TYR A 174 -16.62 2.40 5.13
CA TYR A 174 -15.97 2.01 6.38
C TYR A 174 -16.64 0.77 7.00
N GLN A 175 -17.98 0.72 7.02
CA GLN A 175 -18.72 -0.45 7.46
C GLN A 175 -18.29 -1.70 6.65
N ARG A 176 -18.37 -1.62 5.32
CA ARG A 176 -18.08 -2.75 4.43
C ARG A 176 -16.62 -3.21 4.45
N VAL A 177 -15.68 -2.26 4.39
CA VAL A 177 -14.25 -2.55 4.23
C VAL A 177 -13.58 -2.88 5.56
N VAL A 178 -14.06 -2.28 6.66
CA VAL A 178 -13.39 -2.35 7.96
C VAL A 178 -14.19 -3.18 8.95
N LEU A 179 -15.48 -2.92 9.14
CA LEU A 179 -16.24 -3.50 10.25
C LEU A 179 -16.80 -4.89 9.94
N ASP A 180 -17.40 -5.08 8.76
CA ASP A 180 -17.99 -6.35 8.37
C ASP A 180 -16.95 -7.49 8.37
N PRO A 181 -15.68 -7.29 7.92
CA PRO A 181 -14.66 -8.33 8.01
C PRO A 181 -14.33 -8.78 9.43
N LEU A 182 -14.50 -7.93 10.45
CA LEU A 182 -14.16 -8.23 11.85
C LEU A 182 -15.03 -9.32 12.48
N THR A 183 -16.14 -9.67 11.83
CA THR A 183 -16.97 -10.84 12.18
C THR A 183 -16.30 -12.18 11.92
N SER A 184 -15.19 -12.17 11.17
CA SER A 184 -14.45 -13.38 10.79
C SER A 184 -13.23 -13.64 11.69
N ALA A 185 -12.61 -14.82 11.54
CA ALA A 185 -11.40 -15.20 12.28
C ALA A 185 -10.20 -14.27 12.02
N PHE A 186 -9.66 -13.68 13.08
CA PHE A 186 -8.36 -13.01 13.09
C PHE A 186 -7.45 -13.65 14.16
N PRO A 187 -6.84 -14.81 13.86
CA PRO A 187 -6.17 -15.63 14.87
C PRO A 187 -4.89 -15.00 15.46
N LEU A 188 -4.28 -14.04 14.77
CA LEU A 188 -3.06 -13.35 15.20
C LEU A 188 -3.30 -11.91 15.68
N LEU A 189 -4.53 -11.41 15.64
CA LEU A 189 -4.82 -10.02 15.97
C LEU A 189 -4.62 -9.79 17.47
N GLU A 190 -3.71 -8.88 17.78
CA GLU A 190 -3.30 -8.49 19.14
C GLU A 190 -3.87 -7.11 19.49
N THR A 191 -3.87 -6.19 18.51
CA THR A 191 -4.37 -4.82 18.71
C THR A 191 -5.30 -4.39 17.58
N ALA A 192 -6.44 -3.79 17.93
CA ALA A 192 -7.40 -3.22 17.01
C ALA A 192 -7.77 -1.79 17.42
N MET A 193 -7.64 -0.85 16.49
CA MET A 193 -7.85 0.57 16.74
C MET A 193 -8.67 1.17 15.60
N LEU A 194 -9.94 1.41 15.88
CA LEU A 194 -10.95 1.83 14.91
C LEU A 194 -11.36 3.25 15.22
N ARG A 195 -11.09 4.17 14.28
CA ARG A 195 -11.33 5.61 14.47
C ARG A 195 -12.31 6.14 13.44
N LEU A 196 -13.48 6.57 13.91
CA LEU A 196 -14.46 7.28 13.12
C LEU A 196 -14.61 8.72 13.64
N LEU A 197 -14.12 9.69 12.87
CA LEU A 197 -14.20 11.11 13.23
C LEU A 197 -15.44 11.74 12.62
N ARG A 198 -16.47 12.02 13.44
CA ARG A 198 -17.70 12.67 12.98
C ARG A 198 -17.53 14.18 12.85
N LEU A 199 -17.57 14.70 11.63
CA LEU A 199 -17.58 16.14 11.40
C LEU A 199 -18.91 16.74 11.93
N PRO A 200 -18.89 17.88 12.63
CA PRO A 200 -20.05 18.43 13.34
C PRO A 200 -21.30 18.60 12.46
N ASP A 201 -21.10 19.02 11.21
CA ASP A 201 -22.15 19.36 10.23
C ASP A 201 -22.94 18.14 9.73
N VAL A 202 -22.39 16.93 9.86
CA VAL A 202 -22.97 15.69 9.30
C VAL A 202 -23.51 14.74 10.39
N SER A 203 -23.24 15.06 11.66
CA SER A 203 -23.41 14.15 12.80
C SER A 203 -24.87 13.79 13.15
N ARG A 204 -25.84 14.65 12.83
CA ARG A 204 -27.24 14.51 13.28
C ARG A 204 -28.13 13.67 12.36
N THR A 205 -27.73 13.43 11.11
CA THR A 205 -28.58 12.78 10.10
C THR A 205 -28.08 11.41 9.65
N LEU A 206 -26.87 11.02 10.05
CA LEU A 206 -26.29 9.74 9.65
C LEU A 206 -26.54 8.65 10.69
N PRO A 207 -26.94 7.44 10.24
CA PRO A 207 -27.12 6.32 11.15
C PRO A 207 -25.79 6.03 11.87
N PRO A 208 -25.85 5.60 13.15
CA PRO A 208 -24.67 5.16 13.83
C PRO A 208 -24.05 3.96 13.11
N VAL A 209 -22.73 4.03 12.93
CA VAL A 209 -21.94 2.88 12.49
C VAL A 209 -21.77 1.97 13.70
N THR A 210 -22.33 0.77 13.63
CA THR A 210 -22.37 -0.18 14.75
C THR A 210 -21.51 -1.39 14.43
N LEU A 211 -20.64 -1.75 15.37
CA LEU A 211 -19.86 -2.97 15.31
C LEU A 211 -20.78 -4.17 15.54
N ALA A 212 -20.64 -5.22 14.72
CA ALA A 212 -21.43 -6.43 14.86
C ALA A 212 -21.18 -7.13 16.22
N ASP A 213 -22.22 -7.77 16.76
CA ASP A 213 -22.18 -8.42 18.08
C ASP A 213 -21.13 -9.54 18.19
N ASN A 214 -20.87 -10.23 17.08
CA ASN A 214 -19.88 -11.29 16.97
C ASN A 214 -18.51 -10.79 16.48
N ALA A 215 -18.30 -9.47 16.40
CA ALA A 215 -16.99 -8.94 16.01
C ALA A 215 -15.91 -9.42 16.98
N PHE A 216 -14.77 -9.82 16.42
CA PHE A 216 -13.62 -10.35 17.15
C PHE A 216 -13.85 -11.66 17.91
N ALA A 217 -15.01 -12.32 17.77
CA ALA A 217 -15.31 -13.58 18.48
C ALA A 217 -14.23 -14.66 18.26
N GLU A 218 -13.65 -14.69 17.05
CA GLU A 218 -12.57 -15.59 16.66
C GLU A 218 -11.19 -14.87 16.60
N SER A 219 -10.93 -13.99 17.57
CA SER A 219 -9.66 -13.26 17.74
C SER A 219 -9.04 -13.50 19.12
N PRO A 220 -8.56 -14.73 19.41
CA PRO A 220 -8.16 -15.16 20.76
C PRO A 220 -6.94 -14.43 21.34
N ARG A 221 -6.19 -13.70 20.51
CA ARG A 221 -5.00 -12.94 20.94
C ARG A 221 -5.27 -11.46 21.16
N LEU A 222 -6.50 -10.99 20.90
CA LEU A 222 -6.84 -9.58 20.98
C LEU A 222 -6.81 -9.15 22.44
N HIS A 223 -5.91 -8.23 22.77
CA HIS A 223 -5.75 -7.71 24.13
C HIS A 223 -5.82 -6.18 24.21
N THR A 224 -5.82 -5.48 23.06
CA THR A 224 -5.96 -4.03 23.01
C THR A 224 -7.00 -3.64 21.98
N LEU A 225 -8.07 -2.98 22.43
CA LEU A 225 -9.15 -2.50 21.59
C LEU A 225 -9.41 -1.01 21.87
N GLU A 226 -9.26 -0.19 20.84
CA GLU A 226 -9.58 1.24 20.88
C GLU A 226 -10.67 1.55 19.85
N LEU A 227 -11.81 2.05 20.32
CA LEU A 227 -12.95 2.40 19.47
C LEU A 227 -13.29 3.87 19.66
N HIS A 228 -13.28 4.64 18.58
CA HIS A 228 -13.68 6.04 18.60
C HIS A 228 -14.79 6.27 17.58
N GLY A 229 -15.95 6.76 18.02
CA GLY A 229 -17.09 7.08 17.14
C GLY A 229 -17.83 5.87 16.56
N VAL A 230 -17.41 4.64 16.89
CA VAL A 230 -18.05 3.36 16.55
C VAL A 230 -18.97 2.96 17.71
N ASN A 231 -20.21 2.60 17.39
CA ASN A 231 -21.17 2.13 18.39
C ASN A 231 -20.95 0.64 18.66
N VAL A 232 -21.00 0.24 19.92
CA VAL A 232 -20.88 -1.17 20.34
C VAL A 232 -22.10 -1.51 21.18
N ASN A 233 -22.71 -2.64 20.88
CA ASN A 233 -23.68 -3.23 21.76
C ASN A 233 -22.95 -3.99 22.87
N TRP A 234 -22.82 -3.38 24.05
CA TRP A 234 -22.11 -3.99 25.18
C TRP A 234 -22.91 -5.11 25.86
N GLU A 235 -24.19 -5.28 25.52
CA GLU A 235 -25.03 -6.35 26.03
C GLU A 235 -24.86 -7.67 25.27
N SER A 236 -24.19 -7.65 24.11
CA SER A 236 -23.86 -8.86 23.37
C SER A 236 -22.59 -9.53 23.88
N THR A 237 -22.33 -10.78 23.46
CA THR A 237 -21.14 -11.57 23.82
C THR A 237 -19.88 -11.01 23.15
N PHE A 238 -19.59 -9.75 23.43
CA PHE A 238 -18.40 -9.08 23.01
C PHE A 238 -17.21 -9.72 23.75
N PRO A 239 -16.19 -10.23 23.04
CA PRO A 239 -15.18 -11.11 23.60
C PRO A 239 -14.10 -10.33 24.37
N ILE A 240 -14.50 -9.42 25.25
CA ILE A 240 -13.61 -8.91 26.28
C ILE A 240 -13.78 -9.87 27.45
N GLY A 241 -12.84 -10.81 27.57
CA GLY A 241 -12.75 -11.67 28.74
C GLY A 241 -12.76 -10.85 30.03
N PRO A 242 -13.08 -11.46 31.18
CA PRO A 242 -13.12 -10.75 32.46
C PRO A 242 -11.75 -10.08 32.71
N ILE A 243 -11.82 -8.79 33.06
CA ILE A 243 -10.69 -7.96 33.49
C ILE A 243 -9.98 -8.60 34.68
#